data_AF-A0A9P6L676-F1
#
_entry.id   AF-A0A9P6L676-F1
#
_cell.length_a   1.000
_cell.length_b   1.000
_cell.length_c   1.000
_cell.angle_alpha   90.00
_cell.angle_beta   90.00
_cell.angle_gamma   90.00
#
_symmetry.space_group_name_H-M   'P 1'
#
loop_
_entity.id
_entity.type
_entity.pdbx_description
1 polymer ?
#
loop_
_entity_poly.entity_id
_entity_poly.type
_entity_poly.pdbx_seq_one_letter_code
_entity_poly.pdbx_strand_id
1 'polypeptide(L)'
;MSAPYIRVPQSCPVSGRARDCLDEFNRVAADPKLGASLEQLQEGRRTMELTARPAVTLIEQDLVARLINDNQTLWNQLLQNNFCRNYMKEKPGTDQTTLTGFKWYMRQDFLYILNLCHWEAERGLKALNQASFGISMKKVASRAGYSTDLLSTCTAASPYGLGISDSVVLATSATTALQNYIALLTTTASEENWVMCLVAMIPCIQSYYEIAVDLHLTSRDPNSPWYKLWVEPNIGYKTSTTDQIRVYSHCSIRKEFH
;
A
#
# COMPACT_ATOMS: atom_id res chain seq x y z
N MET A 1 26.34 15.55 -11.03
CA MET A 1 25.27 16.55 -10.81
C MET A 1 24.11 15.81 -10.14
N SER A 2 23.73 16.20 -8.92
CA SER A 2 22.66 15.55 -8.15
C SER A 2 21.29 15.92 -8.73
N ALA A 3 20.44 14.93 -8.98
CA ALA A 3 19.07 15.16 -9.42
C ALA A 3 18.28 15.92 -8.32
N PRO A 4 17.38 16.85 -8.69
CA PRO A 4 16.61 17.60 -7.70
C PRO A 4 15.61 16.67 -7.00
N TYR A 5 15.76 16.55 -5.68
CA TYR A 5 14.82 15.83 -4.81
C TYR A 5 13.40 16.41 -4.91
N ILE A 6 12.39 15.54 -5.00
CA ILE A 6 10.98 15.93 -4.87
C ILE A 6 10.75 16.42 -3.44
N ARG A 7 10.40 17.70 -3.26
CA ARG A 7 10.06 18.27 -1.95
C ARG A 7 8.56 18.31 -1.75
N VAL A 8 8.10 17.80 -0.61
CA VAL A 8 6.74 18.02 -0.11
C VAL A 8 6.73 19.32 0.71
N PRO A 9 5.75 20.22 0.50
CA PRO A 9 5.57 21.38 1.38
C PRO A 9 5.34 20.92 2.82
N GLN A 10 6.10 21.47 3.78
CA GLN A 10 5.99 21.14 5.22
C GLN A 10 4.61 21.43 5.84
N SER A 11 3.72 22.13 5.13
CA SER A 11 2.47 22.68 5.64
C SER A 11 1.23 21.78 5.50
N CYS A 12 1.35 20.54 5.01
CA CYS A 12 0.20 19.66 4.84
C CYS A 12 0.16 18.54 5.90
N PRO A 13 -0.96 18.31 6.60
CA PRO A 13 -1.11 17.22 7.55
C PRO A 13 -1.28 15.90 6.78
N VAL A 14 -0.15 15.35 6.32
CA VAL A 14 -0.10 14.02 5.69
C VAL A 14 -0.03 12.95 6.78
N SER A 15 -0.77 11.84 6.64
CA SER A 15 -0.57 10.66 7.52
C SER A 15 0.86 10.11 7.37
N GLY A 16 1.42 9.56 8.45
CA GLY A 16 2.80 9.07 8.48
C GLY A 16 3.11 8.05 7.38
N ARG A 17 2.17 7.15 7.06
CA ARG A 17 2.34 6.06 6.08
C ARG A 17 2.65 6.55 4.66
N ALA A 18 2.03 7.66 4.29
CA ALA A 18 2.15 8.29 2.99
C ALA A 18 3.52 8.96 2.79
N ARG A 19 3.94 9.72 3.80
CA ARG A 19 5.25 10.38 3.87
C ARG A 19 6.38 9.34 3.92
N ASP A 20 6.18 8.27 4.70
CA ASP A 20 7.14 7.19 4.87
C ASP A 20 7.35 6.35 3.60
N CYS A 21 6.32 6.17 2.76
CA CYS A 21 6.49 5.53 1.45
C CYS A 21 7.24 6.47 0.49
N LEU A 22 6.90 7.76 0.50
CA LEU A 22 7.48 8.77 -0.38
C LEU A 22 8.99 8.97 -0.16
N ASP A 23 9.38 9.18 1.09
CA ASP A 23 10.78 9.39 1.48
C ASP A 23 11.63 8.16 1.13
N GLU A 24 11.02 6.97 1.21
CA GLU A 24 11.68 5.72 0.83
C GLU A 24 11.92 5.65 -0.67
N PHE A 25 10.88 5.82 -1.47
CA PHE A 25 10.92 5.70 -2.92
C PHE A 25 11.92 6.69 -3.55
N ASN A 26 11.93 7.94 -3.09
CA ASN A 26 12.87 8.98 -3.55
C ASN A 26 14.33 8.67 -3.23
N ARG A 27 14.59 7.91 -2.17
CA ARG A 27 15.95 7.53 -1.76
C ARG A 27 16.50 6.39 -2.62
N VAL A 28 15.68 5.38 -2.93
CA VAL A 28 16.13 4.17 -3.66
C VAL A 28 16.34 4.45 -5.15
N ALA A 29 15.51 5.29 -5.76
CA ALA A 29 15.57 5.57 -7.20
C ALA A 29 16.86 6.30 -7.65
N ALA A 30 17.60 6.92 -6.72
CA ALA A 30 18.76 7.76 -7.01
C ALA A 30 20.07 7.29 -6.34
N ASP A 31 20.04 6.22 -5.54
CA ASP A 31 21.20 5.81 -4.73
C ASP A 31 21.94 4.61 -5.36
N PRO A 32 23.22 4.75 -5.75
CA PRO A 32 23.99 3.70 -6.43
C PRO A 32 24.34 2.49 -5.56
N LYS A 33 24.04 2.53 -4.26
CA LYS A 33 24.23 1.42 -3.30
C LYS A 33 22.93 0.81 -2.81
N LEU A 34 21.80 1.47 -3.04
CA LEU A 34 20.48 1.06 -2.53
C LEU A 34 19.47 0.76 -3.62
N GLY A 35 19.63 1.37 -4.80
CA GLY A 35 18.88 1.04 -6.01
C GLY A 35 19.21 -0.37 -6.52
N ALA A 36 18.35 -0.90 -7.39
CA ALA A 36 18.64 -2.15 -8.10
C ALA A 36 19.98 -2.03 -8.85
N SER A 37 20.84 -3.06 -8.78
CA SER A 37 22.10 -3.08 -9.51
C SER A 37 21.86 -3.03 -11.02
N LEU A 38 22.87 -2.62 -11.78
CA LEU A 38 22.79 -2.63 -13.24
C LEU A 38 22.51 -4.05 -13.76
N GLU A 39 23.12 -5.09 -13.17
CA GLU A 39 22.80 -6.47 -13.53
C GLU A 39 21.34 -6.84 -13.23
N GLN A 40 20.79 -6.43 -12.08
CA GLN A 40 19.39 -6.71 -11.72
C GLN A 40 18.42 -6.04 -12.69
N LEU A 41 18.71 -4.80 -13.11
CA LEU A 41 17.92 -4.08 -14.11
C LEU A 41 18.04 -4.71 -15.50
N GLN A 42 19.23 -5.17 -15.89
CA GLN A 42 19.46 -5.84 -17.16
C GLN A 42 18.79 -7.22 -17.22
N GLU A 43 18.80 -7.98 -16.13
CA GLU A 43 18.14 -9.28 -16.06
C GLU A 43 16.61 -9.16 -16.09
N GLY A 44 16.06 -8.18 -15.37
CA GLY A 44 14.64 -7.85 -15.46
C GLY A 44 14.23 -7.47 -16.89
N ARG A 45 15.06 -6.66 -17.58
CA ARG A 45 14.83 -6.32 -19.00
C ARG A 45 14.91 -7.56 -19.90
N ARG A 46 15.90 -8.43 -19.71
CA ARG A 46 16.07 -9.66 -20.49
C ARG A 46 14.87 -10.58 -20.34
N THR A 47 14.33 -10.72 -19.12
CA THR A 47 13.11 -11.49 -18.86
C THR A 47 11.89 -10.88 -19.56
N MET A 48 11.76 -9.55 -19.57
CA MET A 48 10.71 -8.86 -20.30
C MET A 48 10.81 -9.03 -21.82
N GLU A 49 12.03 -8.97 -22.38
CA GLU A 49 12.29 -9.17 -23.81
C GLU A 49 11.99 -10.60 -24.25
N LEU A 50 12.35 -11.59 -23.41
CA LEU A 50 12.06 -13.01 -23.64
C LEU A 50 10.57 -13.35 -23.53
N THR A 51 9.78 -12.55 -22.82
CA THR A 51 8.33 -12.73 -22.66
C THR A 51 7.50 -11.93 -23.67
N ALA A 52 8.16 -11.34 -24.67
CA ALA A 52 7.65 -10.68 -25.88
C ALA A 52 6.13 -10.42 -25.90
N ARG A 53 5.71 -9.31 -25.30
CA ARG A 53 4.40 -8.71 -25.56
C ARG A 53 4.49 -7.76 -26.75
N PRO A 54 3.41 -7.59 -27.53
CA PRO A 54 3.38 -6.62 -28.63
C PRO A 54 3.79 -5.25 -28.09
N ALA A 55 4.56 -4.51 -28.88
CA ALA A 55 4.98 -3.16 -28.54
C ALA A 55 3.73 -2.28 -28.33
N VAL A 56 3.26 -2.21 -27.09
CA VAL A 56 2.28 -1.22 -26.67
C VAL A 56 2.97 0.10 -26.94
N THR A 57 2.39 0.92 -27.82
CA THR A 57 2.78 2.30 -28.03
C THR A 57 3.01 2.92 -26.66
N LEU A 58 4.29 3.14 -26.34
CA LEU A 58 4.76 3.70 -25.09
C LEU A 58 4.28 5.14 -25.02
N ILE A 59 3.00 5.35 -24.69
CA ILE A 59 2.68 6.46 -23.80
C ILE A 59 3.60 6.23 -22.60
N GLU A 60 4.37 7.26 -22.19
CA GLU A 60 5.32 7.21 -21.07
C GLU A 60 4.60 6.91 -19.75
N GLN A 61 4.08 5.70 -19.62
CA GLN A 61 3.50 5.18 -18.39
C GLN A 61 4.67 4.81 -17.49
N ASP A 62 4.59 5.24 -16.24
CA ASP A 62 5.54 4.86 -15.19
C ASP A 62 5.41 3.35 -14.86
N LEU A 63 6.38 2.80 -14.10
CA LEU A 63 6.37 1.36 -13.76
C LEU A 63 5.11 0.94 -13.01
N VAL A 64 4.56 1.75 -12.10
CA VAL A 64 3.35 1.39 -11.35
C VAL A 64 2.17 1.29 -12.30
N ALA A 65 1.98 2.29 -13.17
CA ALA A 65 0.94 2.25 -14.19
C ALA A 65 1.07 1.03 -15.12
N ARG A 66 2.31 0.67 -15.51
CA ARG A 66 2.56 -0.54 -16.31
C ARG A 66 2.24 -1.82 -15.56
N LEU A 67 2.70 -1.96 -14.31
CA LEU A 67 2.44 -3.14 -13.49
C LEU A 67 0.94 -3.34 -13.26
N ILE A 68 0.20 -2.24 -13.03
CA ILE A 68 -1.26 -2.26 -12.94
C ILE A 68 -1.88 -2.71 -14.27
N ASN A 69 -1.49 -2.08 -15.39
CA ASN A 69 -2.01 -2.41 -16.72
C ASN A 69 -1.70 -3.86 -17.13
N ASP A 70 -0.51 -4.35 -16.83
CA ASP A 70 -0.12 -5.74 -17.09
C ASP A 70 -0.92 -6.76 -16.27
N ASN A 71 -1.56 -6.30 -15.19
CA ASN A 71 -2.43 -7.08 -14.30
C ASN A 71 -3.87 -6.56 -14.31
N GLN A 72 -4.31 -5.86 -15.37
CA GLN A 72 -5.56 -5.10 -15.38
C GLN A 72 -6.79 -5.93 -15.00
N THR A 73 -6.85 -7.20 -15.41
CA THR A 73 -7.97 -8.08 -15.04
C THR A 73 -8.06 -8.29 -13.54
N LEU A 74 -6.94 -8.59 -12.87
CA LEU A 74 -6.88 -8.75 -11.42
C LEU A 74 -7.09 -7.41 -10.71
N TRP A 75 -6.53 -6.34 -11.26
CA TRP A 75 -6.74 -4.97 -10.77
C TRP A 75 -8.22 -4.61 -10.74
N ASN A 76 -8.93 -4.84 -11.85
CA ASN A 76 -10.36 -4.60 -11.94
C ASN A 76 -11.14 -5.48 -10.97
N GLN A 77 -10.79 -6.75 -10.80
CA GLN A 77 -11.45 -7.61 -9.79
C GLN A 77 -11.28 -7.08 -8.37
N LEU A 78 -10.08 -6.58 -8.03
CA LEU A 78 -9.79 -5.97 -6.74
C LEU A 78 -10.63 -4.70 -6.51
N LEU A 79 -10.61 -3.77 -7.47
CA LEU A 79 -11.38 -2.53 -7.36
C LEU A 79 -12.89 -2.75 -7.37
N GLN A 80 -13.34 -3.79 -8.08
CA GLN A 80 -14.75 -4.12 -8.19
C GLN A 80 -15.21 -5.14 -7.14
N ASN A 81 -14.49 -5.25 -6.01
CA ASN A 81 -14.84 -6.17 -4.95
C ASN A 81 -16.29 -5.97 -4.48
N ASN A 82 -17.02 -7.09 -4.39
CA ASN A 82 -18.45 -7.11 -4.05
C ASN A 82 -18.77 -6.38 -2.75
N PHE A 83 -17.90 -6.47 -1.74
CA PHE A 83 -18.11 -5.79 -0.46
C PHE A 83 -18.11 -4.27 -0.61
N CYS A 84 -17.14 -3.71 -1.32
CA CYS A 84 -17.06 -2.26 -1.55
C CYS A 84 -18.23 -1.78 -2.42
N ARG A 85 -18.51 -2.49 -3.53
CA ARG A 85 -19.52 -2.08 -4.51
C ARG A 85 -20.96 -2.26 -4.05
N ASN A 86 -21.31 -3.41 -3.49
CA ASN A 86 -22.71 -3.75 -3.26
C ASN A 86 -23.16 -3.49 -1.82
N TYR A 87 -22.21 -3.31 -0.89
CA TYR A 87 -22.50 -3.02 0.50
C TYR A 87 -22.10 -1.59 0.85
N MET A 88 -20.80 -1.25 0.86
CA MET A 88 -20.34 0.08 1.32
C MET A 88 -20.85 1.25 0.47
N LYS A 89 -21.03 1.05 -0.84
CA LYS A 89 -21.51 2.08 -1.77
C LYS A 89 -23.03 2.25 -1.75
N GLU A 90 -23.76 1.14 -1.82
CA GLU A 90 -25.20 1.13 -2.10
C GLU A 90 -26.10 1.05 -0.85
N LYS A 91 -25.60 0.52 0.26
CA LYS A 91 -26.38 0.31 1.49
C LYS A 91 -26.25 1.50 2.45
N PRO A 92 -27.31 1.81 3.23
CA PRO A 92 -27.23 2.82 4.27
C PRO A 92 -26.30 2.35 5.40
N GLY A 93 -25.71 3.31 6.13
CA GLY A 93 -24.83 3.13 7.30
C GLY A 93 -25.40 2.25 8.40
N THR A 94 -26.73 2.17 8.47
CA THR A 94 -27.50 1.37 9.43
C THR A 94 -27.72 -0.08 8.97
N ASP A 95 -27.30 -0.45 7.76
CA ASP A 95 -27.43 -1.81 7.25
C ASP A 95 -26.54 -2.76 8.07
N GLN A 96 -27.18 -3.65 8.82
CA GLN A 96 -26.50 -4.50 9.78
C GLN A 96 -25.55 -5.50 9.10
N THR A 97 -25.88 -5.94 7.87
CA THR A 97 -25.01 -6.82 7.08
C THR A 97 -23.72 -6.11 6.69
N THR A 98 -23.83 -4.88 6.19
CA THR A 98 -22.69 -4.04 5.83
C THR A 98 -21.83 -3.72 7.04
N LEU A 99 -22.44 -3.31 8.16
CA LEU A 99 -21.72 -3.03 9.40
C LEU A 99 -21.01 -4.28 9.96
N THR A 100 -21.66 -5.44 9.91
CA THR A 100 -21.06 -6.71 10.36
C THR A 100 -19.87 -7.09 9.48
N GLY A 101 -20.01 -6.97 8.15
CA GLY A 101 -18.91 -7.20 7.22
C GLY A 101 -17.75 -6.23 7.44
N PHE A 102 -18.03 -4.95 7.71
CA PHE A 102 -17.02 -3.94 7.98
C PHE A 102 -16.28 -4.21 9.29
N LYS A 103 -17.00 -4.54 10.37
CA LYS A 103 -16.39 -4.99 11.63
C LYS A 103 -15.51 -6.21 11.43
N TRP A 104 -15.95 -7.17 10.63
CA TRP A 104 -15.16 -8.34 10.30
C TRP A 104 -13.86 -7.95 9.56
N TYR A 105 -13.97 -7.07 8.55
CA TYR A 105 -12.83 -6.58 7.77
C TYR A 105 -11.81 -5.88 8.66
N MET A 106 -12.24 -4.97 9.55
CA MET A 106 -11.34 -4.21 10.40
C MET A 106 -10.54 -5.09 11.37
N ARG A 107 -11.10 -6.21 11.82
CA ARG A 107 -10.34 -7.20 12.62
C ARG A 107 -9.27 -7.92 11.79
N GLN A 108 -9.56 -8.21 10.51
CA GLN A 108 -8.56 -8.80 9.61
C GLN A 108 -7.49 -7.77 9.25
N ASP A 109 -7.85 -6.50 9.05
CA ASP A 109 -6.89 -5.42 8.80
C ASP A 109 -5.99 -5.20 10.02
N PHE A 110 -6.53 -5.29 11.25
CA PHE A 110 -5.72 -5.27 12.47
C PHE A 110 -4.59 -6.32 12.45
N LEU A 111 -4.92 -7.57 12.10
CA LEU A 111 -3.93 -8.63 11.94
C LEU A 111 -2.95 -8.36 10.79
N TYR A 112 -3.43 -7.81 9.67
CA TYR A 112 -2.59 -7.43 8.54
C TYR A 112 -1.53 -6.40 8.96
N ILE A 113 -1.91 -5.34 9.68
CA ILE A 113 -0.96 -4.30 10.14
C ILE A 113 0.08 -4.88 11.09
N LEU A 114 -0.31 -5.75 12.02
CA LEU A 114 0.65 -6.41 12.92
C LEU A 114 1.70 -7.20 12.13
N ASN A 115 1.29 -7.90 11.07
CA ASN A 115 2.21 -8.65 10.22
C ASN A 115 3.08 -7.75 9.34
N LEU A 116 2.62 -6.53 9.01
CA LEU A 116 3.48 -5.56 8.37
C LEU A 116 4.62 -5.07 9.27
N CYS A 117 4.48 -5.12 10.61
CA CYS A 117 5.61 -4.88 11.50
C CYS A 117 6.69 -5.95 11.31
N HIS A 118 6.29 -7.22 11.25
CA HIS A 118 7.22 -8.33 10.99
C HIS A 118 7.89 -8.18 9.63
N TRP A 119 7.12 -7.88 8.59
CA TRP A 119 7.63 -7.62 7.24
C TRP A 119 8.72 -6.53 7.22
N GLU A 120 8.52 -5.41 7.91
CA GLU A 120 9.54 -4.36 7.97
C GLU A 120 10.75 -4.75 8.84
N ALA A 121 10.54 -5.53 9.89
CA ALA A 121 11.64 -6.05 10.69
C ALA A 121 12.57 -6.92 9.85
N GLU A 122 12.01 -7.84 9.06
CA GLU A 122 12.76 -8.70 8.12
C GLU A 122 13.54 -7.87 7.09
N ARG A 123 12.90 -6.83 6.53
CA ARG A 123 13.58 -5.89 5.62
C ARG A 123 14.72 -5.16 6.30
N GLY A 124 14.54 -4.78 7.56
CA GLY A 124 15.58 -4.17 8.39
C GLY A 124 16.79 -5.09 8.55
N LEU A 125 16.58 -6.38 8.82
CA LEU A 125 17.68 -7.36 8.97
C LEU A 125 18.53 -7.50 7.70
N LYS A 126 17.95 -7.22 6.53
CA LYS A 126 18.63 -7.25 5.22
C LYS A 126 19.19 -5.90 4.77
N ALA A 127 19.08 -4.86 5.59
CA ALA A 127 19.51 -3.53 5.22
C ALA A 127 21.03 -3.50 4.97
N LEU A 128 21.43 -3.02 3.79
CA LEU A 128 22.85 -2.92 3.39
C LEU A 128 23.60 -1.76 4.07
N ASN A 129 22.89 -0.88 4.77
CA ASN A 129 23.48 0.23 5.52
C ASN A 129 22.55 0.74 6.63
N GLN A 130 23.13 1.52 7.54
CA GLN A 130 22.46 2.11 8.70
C GLN A 130 21.23 2.95 8.32
N ALA A 131 21.26 3.67 7.19
CA ALA A 131 20.13 4.49 6.76
C ALA A 131 18.91 3.61 6.43
N SER A 132 19.09 2.54 5.65
CA SER A 132 18.02 1.59 5.32
C SER A 132 17.51 0.83 6.55
N PHE A 133 18.41 0.44 7.46
CA PHE A 133 18.03 -0.19 8.72
C PHE A 133 17.15 0.74 9.56
N GLY A 134 17.62 1.98 9.75
CA GLY A 134 16.92 2.99 10.54
C GLY A 134 15.53 3.32 10.01
N ILE A 135 15.35 3.35 8.68
CA ILE A 135 14.02 3.58 8.10
C ILE A 135 13.09 2.39 8.35
N SER A 136 13.58 1.17 8.15
CA SER A 136 12.81 -0.05 8.43
C SER A 136 12.36 -0.08 9.89
N MET A 137 13.23 0.27 10.84
CA MET A 137 12.88 0.31 12.27
C MET A 137 11.92 1.46 12.61
N LYS A 138 12.06 2.64 12.01
CA LYS A 138 11.06 3.72 12.14
C LYS A 138 9.68 3.26 11.65
N LYS A 139 9.65 2.48 10.57
CA LYS A 139 8.44 1.91 9.99
C LYS A 139 7.82 0.82 10.85
N VAL A 140 8.63 0.00 11.54
CA VAL A 140 8.14 -0.91 12.59
C VAL A 140 7.46 -0.10 13.69
N ALA A 141 8.11 0.95 14.21
CA ALA A 141 7.54 1.78 15.28
C ALA A 141 6.24 2.49 14.84
N SER A 142 6.23 3.08 13.65
CA SER A 142 5.07 3.74 13.03
C SER A 142 3.88 2.77 12.90
N ARG A 143 4.13 1.54 12.42
CA ARG A 143 3.08 0.52 12.29
C ARG A 143 2.61 -0.03 13.63
N ALA A 144 3.50 -0.19 14.61
CA ALA A 144 3.11 -0.59 15.95
C ALA A 144 2.16 0.45 16.58
N GLY A 145 2.47 1.75 16.42
CA GLY A 145 1.57 2.83 16.82
C GLY A 145 0.22 2.75 16.08
N TYR A 146 0.25 2.57 14.76
CA TYR A 146 -0.98 2.43 13.98
C TYR A 146 -1.80 1.19 14.36
N SER A 147 -1.18 0.07 14.74
CA SER A 147 -1.89 -1.10 15.28
C SER A 147 -2.64 -0.76 16.57
N THR A 148 -2.06 0.08 17.45
CA THR A 148 -2.74 0.58 18.64
C THR A 148 -3.94 1.46 18.27
N ASP A 149 -3.77 2.37 17.31
CA ASP A 149 -4.87 3.23 16.82
C ASP A 149 -6.00 2.41 16.18
N LEU A 150 -5.64 1.36 15.43
CA LEU A 150 -6.59 0.47 14.77
C LEU A 150 -7.35 -0.40 15.79
N LEU A 151 -6.67 -0.87 16.84
CA LEU A 151 -7.34 -1.51 17.97
C LEU A 151 -8.32 -0.54 18.63
N SER A 152 -7.93 0.71 18.88
CA SER A 152 -8.82 1.75 19.41
C SER A 152 -10.02 2.01 18.49
N THR A 153 -9.80 2.08 17.18
CA THR A 153 -10.87 2.23 16.18
C THR A 153 -11.85 1.04 16.23
N CYS A 154 -11.36 -0.18 16.45
CA CYS A 154 -12.21 -1.34 16.60
C CYS A 154 -13.03 -1.32 17.90
N THR A 155 -12.44 -0.85 19.00
CA THR A 155 -13.01 -1.01 20.35
C THR A 155 -13.80 0.19 20.85
N ALA A 156 -13.48 1.40 20.41
CA ALA A 156 -14.18 2.62 20.81
C ALA A 156 -15.66 2.56 20.41
N ALA A 157 -16.52 3.19 21.20
CA ALA A 157 -17.95 3.26 20.92
C ALA A 157 -18.23 4.14 19.69
N SER A 158 -19.38 3.89 19.04
CA SER A 158 -19.91 4.78 18.01
C SER A 158 -20.09 6.20 18.58
N PRO A 159 -19.80 7.28 17.81
CA PRO A 159 -19.38 7.29 16.40
C PRO A 159 -17.87 7.16 16.18
N TYR A 160 -17.06 7.06 17.23
CA TYR A 160 -15.60 7.12 17.16
C TYR A 160 -14.93 5.76 16.88
N GLY A 161 -15.69 4.67 16.94
CA GLY A 161 -15.22 3.33 16.63
C GLY A 161 -16.36 2.34 16.42
N LEU A 162 -16.03 1.05 16.50
CA LEU A 162 -16.94 -0.04 16.13
C LEU A 162 -17.56 -0.79 17.32
N GLY A 163 -17.17 -0.46 18.55
CA GLY A 163 -17.68 -1.08 19.77
C GLY A 163 -17.48 -2.60 19.82
N ILE A 164 -16.40 -3.10 19.22
CA ILE A 164 -16.01 -4.52 19.30
C ILE A 164 -15.25 -4.72 20.61
N SER A 165 -15.54 -5.76 21.38
CA SER A 165 -14.71 -6.09 22.55
C SER A 165 -13.25 -6.30 22.14
N ASP A 166 -12.31 -5.76 22.91
CA ASP A 166 -10.87 -5.92 22.66
C ASP A 166 -10.47 -7.40 22.61
N SER A 167 -11.01 -8.22 23.52
CA SER A 167 -10.84 -9.67 23.54
C SER A 167 -11.25 -10.34 22.24
N VAL A 168 -12.30 -9.84 21.56
CA VAL A 168 -12.75 -10.37 20.26
C VAL A 168 -11.81 -9.93 19.14
N VAL A 169 -11.30 -8.71 19.18
CA VAL A 169 -10.31 -8.22 18.20
C VAL A 169 -9.01 -9.02 18.32
N LEU A 170 -8.48 -9.13 19.54
CA LEU A 170 -7.22 -9.82 19.84
C LEU A 170 -7.29 -11.34 19.62
N ALA A 171 -8.45 -11.96 19.83
CA ALA A 171 -8.66 -13.39 19.56
C ALA A 171 -9.03 -13.69 18.10
N THR A 172 -9.05 -12.70 17.21
CA THR A 172 -9.37 -12.93 15.80
C THR A 172 -8.27 -13.77 15.15
N SER A 173 -8.66 -14.84 14.44
CA SER A 173 -7.76 -15.60 13.59
C SER A 173 -7.72 -15.03 12.18
N ALA A 174 -6.53 -15.03 11.57
CA ALA A 174 -6.38 -14.68 10.17
C ALA A 174 -7.12 -15.69 9.29
N THR A 175 -7.85 -15.18 8.31
CA THR A 175 -8.43 -16.03 7.25
C THR A 175 -7.36 -16.60 6.35
N THR A 176 -7.69 -17.65 5.60
CA THR A 176 -6.79 -18.22 4.57
C THR A 176 -6.34 -17.16 3.56
N ALA A 177 -7.24 -16.27 3.14
CA ALA A 177 -6.88 -15.18 2.22
C ALA A 177 -5.84 -14.23 2.83
N LEU A 178 -6.04 -13.84 4.10
CA LEU A 178 -5.09 -12.99 4.81
C LEU A 178 -3.75 -13.71 5.06
N GLN A 179 -3.79 -14.98 5.47
CA GLN A 179 -2.59 -15.80 5.66
C GLN A 179 -1.78 -15.91 4.37
N ASN A 180 -2.44 -16.17 3.24
CA ASN A 180 -1.78 -16.24 1.94
C ASN A 180 -1.16 -14.90 1.54
N TYR A 181 -1.84 -13.79 1.83
CA TYR A 181 -1.30 -12.47 1.52
C TYR A 181 -0.13 -12.09 2.43
N ILE A 182 -0.20 -12.40 3.73
CA ILE A 182 0.92 -12.25 4.66
C ILE A 182 2.11 -13.10 4.20
N ALA A 183 1.88 -14.37 3.87
CA ALA A 183 2.90 -15.28 3.39
C ALA A 183 3.60 -14.73 2.15
N LEU A 184 2.84 -14.22 1.16
CA LEU A 184 3.42 -13.55 -0.01
C LEU A 184 4.36 -12.40 0.39
N LEU A 185 3.93 -11.52 1.31
CA LEU A 185 4.74 -10.39 1.75
C LEU A 185 5.99 -10.84 2.53
N THR A 186 5.86 -11.78 3.45
CA THR A 186 6.97 -12.26 4.28
C THR A 186 7.96 -13.06 3.45
N THR A 187 7.50 -13.93 2.54
CA THR A 187 8.36 -14.67 1.61
C THR A 187 9.11 -13.72 0.69
N THR A 188 8.42 -12.71 0.14
CA THR A 188 9.09 -11.67 -0.66
C THR A 188 10.15 -10.94 0.18
N ALA A 189 9.86 -10.59 1.43
CA ALA A 189 10.84 -9.97 2.31
C ALA A 189 12.02 -10.89 2.66
N SER A 190 11.80 -12.20 2.83
CA SER A 190 12.84 -13.16 3.21
C SER A 190 13.66 -13.69 2.05
N GLU A 191 13.13 -13.70 0.83
CA GLU A 191 13.80 -14.31 -0.33
C GLU A 191 14.26 -13.28 -1.36
N GLU A 192 13.49 -12.20 -1.55
CA GLU A 192 13.77 -11.23 -2.60
C GLU A 192 14.62 -10.05 -2.13
N ASN A 193 15.06 -9.26 -3.10
CA ASN A 193 15.71 -8.00 -2.84
C ASN A 193 14.72 -6.94 -2.33
N TRP A 194 15.29 -5.87 -1.77
CA TRP A 194 14.55 -4.76 -1.20
C TRP A 194 13.55 -4.08 -2.16
N VAL A 195 13.85 -4.04 -3.47
CA VAL A 195 12.98 -3.40 -4.48
C VAL A 195 11.72 -4.24 -4.71
N MET A 196 11.84 -5.56 -4.79
CA MET A 196 10.69 -6.46 -4.95
C MET A 196 9.73 -6.38 -3.77
N CYS A 197 10.25 -6.14 -2.56
CA CYS A 197 9.41 -5.86 -1.39
C CYS A 197 8.54 -4.62 -1.60
N LEU A 198 9.09 -3.55 -2.20
CA LEU A 198 8.31 -2.34 -2.50
C LEU A 198 7.25 -2.58 -3.58
N VAL A 199 7.58 -3.37 -4.60
CA VAL A 199 6.63 -3.75 -5.66
C VAL A 199 5.43 -4.52 -5.08
N ALA A 200 5.67 -5.44 -4.14
CA ALA A 200 4.61 -6.21 -3.49
C ALA A 200 3.61 -5.35 -2.69
N MET A 201 3.99 -4.12 -2.30
CA MET A 201 3.12 -3.18 -1.58
C MET A 201 2.30 -2.25 -2.49
N ILE A 202 2.62 -2.18 -3.79
CA ILE A 202 1.91 -1.29 -4.74
C ILE A 202 0.40 -1.55 -4.71
N PRO A 203 -0.10 -2.81 -4.79
CA PRO A 203 -1.55 -3.03 -4.86
C PRO A 203 -2.29 -2.53 -3.63
N CYS A 204 -1.73 -2.71 -2.43
CA CYS A 204 -2.35 -2.25 -1.19
C CYS A 204 -2.53 -0.72 -1.19
N ILE A 205 -1.48 0.02 -1.56
CA ILE A 205 -1.50 1.49 -1.47
C ILE A 205 -2.39 2.09 -2.57
N GLN A 206 -2.24 1.62 -3.80
CA GLN A 206 -2.98 2.17 -4.95
C GLN A 206 -4.47 1.82 -4.87
N SER A 207 -4.82 0.57 -4.54
CA SER A 207 -6.22 0.14 -4.55
C SER A 207 -7.03 0.76 -3.41
N TYR A 208 -6.45 0.93 -2.22
CA TYR A 208 -7.16 1.54 -1.10
C TYR A 208 -7.54 2.99 -1.40
N TYR A 209 -6.64 3.75 -2.02
CA TYR A 209 -6.93 5.10 -2.47
C TYR A 209 -8.02 5.12 -3.55
N GLU A 210 -7.89 4.30 -4.61
CA GLU A 210 -8.87 4.28 -5.70
C GLU A 210 -10.27 3.87 -5.23
N ILE A 211 -10.36 2.83 -4.39
CA ILE A 211 -11.62 2.40 -3.78
C ILE A 211 -12.20 3.50 -2.89
N ALA A 212 -11.37 4.16 -2.07
CA ALA A 212 -11.83 5.24 -1.20
C ALA A 212 -12.32 6.45 -2.02
N VAL A 213 -11.66 6.81 -3.13
CA VAL A 213 -12.11 7.89 -4.01
C VAL A 213 -13.43 7.53 -4.67
N ASP A 214 -13.61 6.32 -5.20
CA ASP A 214 -14.90 5.90 -5.77
C ASP A 214 -16.00 5.97 -4.71
N LEU A 215 -15.76 5.43 -3.51
CA LEU A 215 -16.73 5.48 -2.42
C LEU A 215 -17.02 6.91 -1.95
N HIS A 216 -16.02 7.78 -1.90
CA HIS A 216 -16.21 9.18 -1.52
C HIS A 216 -17.13 9.92 -2.49
N LEU A 217 -16.99 9.64 -3.78
CA LEU A 217 -17.79 10.26 -4.84
C LEU A 217 -19.18 9.64 -5.00
N THR A 218 -19.36 8.38 -4.60
CA THR A 218 -20.56 7.60 -4.97
C THR A 218 -21.33 6.97 -3.81
N SER A 219 -20.80 6.99 -2.58
CA SER A 219 -21.50 6.43 -1.42
C SER A 219 -22.77 7.21 -1.11
N ARG A 220 -23.85 6.48 -0.82
CA ARG A 220 -25.15 7.05 -0.45
C ARG A 220 -25.23 7.51 1.00
N ASP A 221 -24.26 7.13 1.84
CA ASP A 221 -24.26 7.48 3.26
C ASP A 221 -22.87 7.89 3.77
N PRO A 222 -22.53 9.20 3.68
CA PRO A 222 -21.27 9.73 4.17
C PRO A 222 -21.16 9.77 5.70
N ASN A 223 -22.23 9.42 6.44
CA ASN A 223 -22.22 9.34 7.90
C ASN A 223 -22.05 7.92 8.43
N SER A 224 -21.99 6.94 7.54
CA SER A 224 -21.76 5.55 7.90
C SER A 224 -20.40 5.36 8.60
N PRO A 225 -20.28 4.38 9.52
CA PRO A 225 -19.01 4.11 10.20
C PRO A 225 -17.86 3.79 9.25
N TRP A 226 -18.11 3.07 8.15
CA TRP A 226 -17.05 2.79 7.17
C TRP A 226 -16.62 4.01 6.39
N TYR A 227 -17.52 4.95 6.12
CA TYR A 227 -17.14 6.18 5.45
C TYR A 227 -16.22 7.01 6.34
N LYS A 228 -16.61 7.24 7.59
CA LYS A 228 -15.84 8.05 8.54
C LYS A 228 -14.52 7.40 8.95
N LEU A 229 -14.53 6.09 9.22
CA LEU A 229 -13.36 5.39 9.75
C LEU A 229 -12.42 4.87 8.67
N TRP A 230 -12.88 4.73 7.42
CA TRP A 230 -12.06 4.14 6.35
C TRP A 230 -12.00 5.02 5.09
N VAL A 231 -13.12 5.49 4.55
CA VAL A 231 -13.10 6.27 3.29
C VAL A 231 -12.39 7.61 3.48
N GLU A 232 -12.80 8.42 4.45
CA GLU A 232 -12.21 9.75 4.71
C GLU A 232 -10.69 9.69 4.98
N PRO A 233 -10.17 8.77 5.80
CA PRO A 233 -8.73 8.62 5.96
C PRO A 233 -8.01 8.20 4.67
N ASN A 234 -8.64 7.37 3.83
CA ASN A 234 -7.98 6.81 2.65
C ASN A 234 -7.98 7.74 1.43
N ILE A 235 -8.95 8.66 1.28
CA ILE A 235 -8.90 9.67 0.19
C ILE A 235 -7.77 10.69 0.35
N GLY A 236 -7.26 10.86 1.59
CA GLY A 236 -6.09 11.69 1.86
C GLY A 236 -4.80 11.21 1.18
N TYR A 237 -4.79 10.02 0.57
CA TYR A 237 -3.61 9.38 -0.01
C TYR A 237 -3.30 9.73 -1.47
N LYS A 238 -3.99 10.69 -2.07
CA LYS A 238 -3.75 11.14 -3.46
C LYS A 238 -2.28 11.43 -3.77
N THR A 239 -1.58 12.05 -2.83
CA THR A 239 -0.16 12.39 -2.99
C THR A 239 0.71 11.13 -3.05
N SER A 240 0.47 10.14 -2.19
CA SER A 240 1.22 8.88 -2.19
C SER A 240 1.03 8.07 -3.46
N THR A 241 -0.18 8.05 -4.02
CA THR A 241 -0.44 7.32 -5.26
C THR A 241 0.19 8.02 -6.47
N THR A 242 0.07 9.35 -6.53
CA THR A 242 0.68 10.18 -7.57
C THR A 242 2.21 10.16 -7.53
N ASP A 243 2.80 10.07 -6.34
CA ASP A 243 4.25 10.14 -6.21
C ASP A 243 4.95 8.79 -6.38
N GLN A 244 4.29 7.66 -6.08
CA GLN A 244 4.77 6.34 -6.50
C GLN A 244 4.94 6.30 -8.03
N ILE A 245 3.94 6.81 -8.75
CA ILE A 245 3.98 6.98 -10.21
C ILE A 245 5.22 7.78 -10.65
N ARG A 246 5.52 8.90 -9.97
CA ARG A 246 6.68 9.75 -10.30
C ARG A 246 8.02 9.05 -10.08
N VAL A 247 8.20 8.34 -8.98
CA VAL A 247 9.47 7.65 -8.65
C VAL A 247 9.87 6.68 -9.76
N TYR A 248 8.92 5.90 -10.24
CA TYR A 248 9.19 4.90 -11.25
C TYR A 248 9.28 5.45 -12.68
N SER A 249 8.65 6.59 -12.95
CA SER A 249 8.89 7.34 -14.20
C SER A 249 10.36 7.78 -14.31
N HIS A 250 11.00 8.13 -13.19
CA HIS A 250 12.42 8.49 -13.15
C HIS A 250 13.36 7.28 -13.23
N CYS A 251 12.98 6.11 -12.71
CA CYS A 251 13.70 4.86 -12.96
C CYS A 251 13.66 4.44 -14.45
N SER A 252 12.66 4.93 -15.20
CA SER A 252 12.48 4.62 -16.63
C SER A 252 13.30 5.53 -17.56
N ILE A 253 14.06 6.50 -17.02
CA ILE A 253 14.79 7.49 -17.82
C ILE A 253 16.27 7.49 -17.45
N ARG A 254 17.02 6.61 -18.11
CA ARG A 254 18.27 7.00 -18.77
C ARG A 254 18.31 6.35 -20.16
N LYS A 255 17.69 7.04 -21.11
CA LYS A 255 17.96 6.92 -22.56
C LYS A 255 19.20 7.74 -22.96
N GLU A 256 20.22 7.81 -22.12
CA GLU A 256 21.46 8.53 -22.44
C GLU A 256 22.64 7.57 -22.33
N PHE A 257 22.86 6.81 -23.40
CA PHE A 257 24.16 6.30 -23.81
C PHE A 257 24.18 6.21 -25.34
N HIS A 258 24.56 7.34 -25.96
CA HIS A 258 25.43 7.32 -27.12
C HIS A 258 26.86 7.52 -26.62
#